data_AF-A0A419QJS0-F1
#
_entry.id   AF-A0A419QJS0-F1
#
_cell.length_a   1.000
_cell.length_b   1.000
_cell.length_c   1.000
_cell.angle_alpha   90.00
_cell.angle_beta   90.00
_cell.angle_gamma   90.00
#
_symmetry.space_group_name_H-M   'P 1'
#
loop_
_entity.id
_entity.type
_entity.pdbx_description
1 polymer ?
#
loop_
_entity_poly.entity_id
_entity_poly.type
_entity_poly.pdbx_seq_one_letter_code
_entity_poly.pdbx_strand_id
1 'polypeptide(L)'
;MKNHQTILTVKIPKKLLEELELRIPKGSRSDFVREAIEEKLQKIPITTRIEKIEKKIEQIEDEIGKIKKVLVEFDVLTSEKEKVNPYSFCRDEIDREIVEVLLRLGGATTSEIAKHTGKNRWLILNRLKKLSQTSEKRFGKPLIHFLAVERMGKKRAWWIDENLLT
;
A
#
# COMPACT_ATOMS: atom_id res chain seq x y z
N MET A 1 9.08 15.75 -35.01
CA MET A 1 9.82 17.01 -34.78
C MET A 1 11.31 16.68 -34.86
N LYS A 2 12.10 17.43 -35.64
CA LYS A 2 13.56 17.20 -35.73
C LYS A 2 14.20 17.41 -34.34
N ASN A 3 14.90 16.40 -33.81
CA ASN A 3 15.67 16.51 -32.57
C ASN A 3 16.87 17.44 -32.82
N HIS A 4 16.67 18.74 -32.60
CA HIS A 4 17.76 19.70 -32.62
C HIS A 4 18.50 19.58 -31.29
N GLN A 5 19.68 18.95 -31.31
CA GLN A 5 20.57 18.93 -30.17
C GLN A 5 21.40 20.22 -30.17
N THR A 6 21.52 20.86 -29.02
CA THR A 6 22.35 22.05 -28.81
C THR A 6 23.36 21.77 -27.71
N ILE A 7 24.61 22.22 -27.89
CA ILE A 7 25.67 22.04 -26.90
C ILE A 7 25.65 23.22 -25.94
N LEU A 8 25.54 22.92 -24.63
CA LEU A 8 25.66 23.87 -23.55
C LEU A 8 26.99 23.65 -22.84
N THR A 9 27.86 24.67 -22.78
CA THR A 9 29.12 24.62 -22.03
C THR A 9 29.02 25.54 -20.83
N VAL A 10 29.25 25.01 -19.63
CA VAL A 10 29.17 25.76 -18.36
C VAL A 10 30.43 25.53 -17.55
N LYS A 11 31.00 26.59 -16.98
CA LYS A 11 32.07 26.48 -16.00
C LYS A 11 31.46 26.17 -14.64
N ILE A 12 31.87 25.05 -14.04
CA ILE A 12 31.45 24.65 -12.70
C ILE A 12 32.64 24.65 -11.73
N PRO A 13 32.40 24.87 -10.42
CA PRO A 13 33.43 24.72 -9.40
C PRO A 13 34.01 23.31 -9.40
N LYS A 14 35.33 23.18 -9.21
CA LYS A 14 36.03 21.88 -9.21
C LYS A 14 35.46 20.90 -8.17
N LYS A 15 35.10 21.41 -6.98
CA LYS A 15 34.46 20.62 -5.91
C LYS A 15 33.14 19.97 -6.35
N LEU A 16 32.36 20.67 -7.19
CA LEU A 16 31.09 20.13 -7.69
C LEU A 16 31.34 18.96 -8.66
N LEU A 17 32.38 19.06 -9.50
CA LEU A 17 32.77 17.98 -10.39
C LEU A 17 33.18 16.72 -9.60
N GLU A 18 33.97 16.90 -8.53
CA GLU A 18 34.39 15.80 -7.65
C GLU A 18 33.18 15.11 -6.99
N GLU A 19 32.20 15.87 -6.50
CA GLU A 19 30.96 15.31 -5.93
C GLU A 19 30.12 14.55 -6.98
N LEU A 20 30.04 15.07 -8.20
CA LEU A 20 29.33 14.41 -9.30
C LEU A 20 29.98 13.08 -9.67
N GLU A 21 31.31 13.02 -9.70
CA GLU A 21 32.06 11.79 -10.01
C GLU A 21 31.92 10.71 -8.93
N LEU A 22 31.75 11.12 -7.66
CA LEU A 22 31.49 10.18 -6.56
C LEU A 22 30.08 9.59 -6.58
N ARG A 23 29.09 10.38 -7.03
CA ARG A 23 27.66 10.01 -6.94
C ARG A 23 27.10 9.41 -8.22
N ILE A 24 27.73 9.66 -9.37
CA ILE A 24 27.18 9.29 -10.68
C ILE A 24 28.05 8.21 -11.34
N PRO A 25 27.45 7.11 -11.85
CA PRO A 25 28.18 6.10 -12.60
C PRO A 25 28.94 6.68 -13.80
N LYS A 26 30.10 6.09 -14.11
CA LYS A 26 30.90 6.48 -15.28
C LYS A 26 30.07 6.32 -16.56
N GLY A 27 29.96 7.39 -17.34
CA GLY A 27 29.20 7.43 -18.60
C GLY A 27 27.83 8.11 -18.51
N SER A 28 27.24 8.23 -17.31
CA SER A 28 25.88 8.76 -17.13
C SER A 28 25.81 10.25 -16.75
N ARG A 29 26.97 10.93 -16.70
CA ARG A 29 27.06 12.35 -16.27
C ARG A 29 26.21 13.29 -17.12
N SER A 30 26.26 13.12 -18.45
CA SER A 30 25.51 13.96 -19.38
C SER A 30 24.00 13.77 -19.25
N ASP A 31 23.56 12.55 -18.97
CA ASP A 31 22.14 12.22 -18.78
C ASP A 31 21.64 12.80 -17.46
N PHE A 32 22.40 12.63 -16.37
CA PHE A 32 22.08 13.23 -15.07
C PHE A 32 21.92 14.76 -15.14
N VAL A 33 22.84 15.45 -15.81
CA VAL A 33 22.77 16.91 -15.95
C VAL A 33 21.57 17.33 -16.79
N ARG A 34 21.28 16.59 -17.88
CA ARG A 34 20.10 16.85 -18.72
C ARG A 34 18.81 16.68 -17.92
N GLU A 35 18.67 15.57 -17.19
CA GLU A 35 17.53 15.29 -16.34
C GLU A 35 17.35 16.35 -15.25
N ALA A 36 18.43 16.75 -14.58
CA ALA A 36 18.37 17.80 -13.54
C ALA A 36 17.95 19.16 -14.12
N ILE A 37 18.41 19.52 -15.33
CA ILE A 37 17.99 20.74 -16.01
C ILE A 37 16.51 20.64 -16.41
N GLU A 38 16.09 19.54 -17.02
CA GLU A 38 14.69 19.30 -17.38
C GLU A 38 13.77 19.34 -16.15
N GLU A 39 14.18 18.73 -15.04
CA GLU A 39 13.48 18.75 -13.76
C GLU A 39 13.32 20.17 -13.23
N LYS A 40 14.40 20.97 -13.23
CA LYS A 40 14.35 22.36 -12.77
C LYS A 40 13.55 23.29 -13.69
N LEU A 41 13.50 22.98 -14.99
CA LEU A 41 12.74 23.75 -15.97
C LEU A 41 11.26 23.33 -16.07
N GLN A 42 10.91 22.12 -15.62
CA GLN A 42 9.52 21.68 -15.55
C GLN A 42 8.76 22.52 -14.51
N LYS A 43 7.77 23.30 -14.98
CA LYS A 43 6.84 24.08 -14.16
C LYS A 43 5.90 23.23 -13.28
N ILE A 44 5.89 21.91 -13.48
CA ILE A 44 4.98 21.01 -12.76
C ILE A 44 5.70 20.55 -11.49
N PRO A 45 5.22 20.96 -10.30
CA PRO A 45 5.85 20.58 -9.04
C PRO A 45 5.85 19.05 -8.86
N ILE A 46 6.91 18.53 -8.23
CA ILE A 46 7.17 17.11 -7.95
C ILE A 46 5.93 16.41 -7.36
N THR A 47 5.11 17.14 -6.59
CA THR A 47 3.85 16.68 -6.01
C THR A 47 2.88 16.11 -7.04
N THR A 48 2.74 16.72 -8.21
CA THR A 48 1.83 16.24 -9.27
C THR A 48 2.36 14.99 -9.97
N ARG A 49 3.69 14.80 -10.05
CA ARG A 49 4.29 13.58 -10.60
C ARG A 49 4.09 12.40 -9.65
N ILE A 50 4.27 12.63 -8.34
CA ILE A 50 4.01 11.64 -7.29
C ILE A 50 2.53 11.23 -7.31
N GLU A 51 1.60 12.19 -7.34
CA GLU A 51 0.17 11.90 -7.40
C GLU A 51 -0.22 11.07 -8.64
N LYS A 52 0.41 11.34 -9.80
CA LYS A 52 0.21 10.53 -11.01
C LYS A 52 0.75 9.11 -10.87
N ILE A 53 1.88 8.93 -10.18
CA ILE A 53 2.45 7.60 -9.92
C ILE A 53 1.56 6.84 -8.94
N GLU A 54 1.11 7.48 -7.86
CA GLU A 54 0.17 6.90 -6.90
C GLU A 54 -1.11 6.43 -7.58
N LYS A 55 -1.72 7.26 -8.44
CA LYS A 55 -2.92 6.86 -9.21
C LYS A 55 -2.67 5.68 -10.12
N LYS A 56 -1.49 5.58 -10.75
CA LYS A 56 -1.14 4.42 -11.58
C LYS A 56 -0.95 3.15 -10.76
N ILE A 57 -0.35 3.26 -9.56
CA ILE A 57 -0.21 2.13 -8.64
C ILE A 57 -1.58 1.65 -8.18
N GLU A 58 -2.47 2.56 -7.79
CA GLU A 58 -3.86 2.21 -7.41
C GLU A 58 -4.60 1.48 -8.54
N GLN A 59 -4.44 1.92 -9.79
CA GLN A 59 -5.03 1.23 -10.94
C GLN A 59 -4.49 -0.19 -11.13
N ILE A 60 -3.18 -0.39 -10.97
CA ILE A 60 -2.55 -1.71 -11.07
C ILE A 60 -3.01 -2.62 -9.93
N GLU A 61 -3.06 -2.10 -8.69
CA GLU A 61 -3.59 -2.85 -7.54
C GLU A 61 -5.03 -3.31 -7.79
N ASP A 62 -5.85 -2.45 -8.39
CA ASP A 62 -7.25 -2.76 -8.71
C ASP A 62 -7.39 -3.84 -9.79
N GLU A 63 -6.57 -3.79 -10.83
CA GLU A 63 -6.55 -4.81 -11.88
C GLU A 63 -6.06 -6.16 -11.34
N ILE A 64 -5.01 -6.17 -10.53
CA ILE A 64 -4.52 -7.38 -9.85
C ILE A 64 -5.62 -7.95 -8.94
N GLY A 65 -6.34 -7.10 -8.20
CA GLY A 65 -7.46 -7.52 -7.36
C GLY A 65 -8.55 -8.23 -8.15
N LYS A 66 -8.91 -7.71 -9.33
CA LYS A 66 -9.87 -8.36 -10.25
C LYS A 66 -9.37 -9.71 -10.73
N ILE A 67 -8.10 -9.81 -11.12
CA ILE A 67 -7.48 -11.07 -11.56
C ILE A 67 -7.50 -12.09 -10.43
N LYS A 68 -7.10 -11.71 -9.20
CA LYS A 68 -7.14 -12.59 -8.03
C LYS A 68 -8.56 -13.09 -7.74
N LYS A 69 -9.56 -12.22 -7.83
CA LYS A 69 -10.97 -12.59 -7.64
C LYS A 69 -11.42 -13.65 -8.65
N VAL A 70 -11.12 -13.44 -9.93
CA VAL A 70 -11.45 -14.40 -11.00
C VAL A 70 -10.75 -15.74 -10.76
N LEU A 71 -9.47 -15.73 -10.39
CA LEU A 71 -8.72 -16.96 -10.12
C LEU A 71 -9.23 -17.74 -8.90
N VAL A 72 -9.77 -17.04 -7.90
CA VAL A 72 -10.48 -17.64 -6.76
C VAL A 72 -11.80 -18.26 -7.18
N GLU A 73 -12.59 -17.59 -8.03
CA GLU A 73 -13.87 -18.09 -8.53
C GLU A 73 -13.73 -19.39 -9.33
N PHE A 74 -12.59 -19.59 -10.00
CA PHE A 74 -12.30 -20.79 -10.78
C PHE A 74 -11.66 -21.94 -9.99
N ASP A 75 -11.44 -21.82 -8.67
CA ASP A 75 -10.72 -22.81 -7.84
C ASP A 75 -9.29 -23.15 -8.35
N VAL A 76 -8.78 -22.38 -9.32
CA VAL A 76 -7.43 -22.50 -9.90
C VAL A 76 -6.38 -22.02 -8.89
N LEU A 77 -6.74 -21.07 -8.02
CA LEU A 77 -5.97 -20.77 -6.80
C LEU A 77 -6.29 -21.77 -5.68
N THR A 78 -6.13 -23.06 -5.97
CA THR A 78 -5.94 -24.05 -4.91
C THR A 78 -4.52 -23.89 -4.37
N SER A 79 -4.38 -22.97 -3.42
CA SER A 79 -3.33 -22.99 -2.40
C SER A 79 -1.87 -22.85 -2.87
N GLU A 80 -1.51 -21.75 -3.53
CA GLU A 80 -0.40 -21.00 -2.93
C GLU A 80 -1.03 -20.08 -1.89
N LYS A 81 -1.12 -20.57 -0.65
CA LYS A 81 -1.49 -19.75 0.50
C LYS A 81 -0.41 -18.69 0.65
N GLU A 82 -0.52 -17.59 -0.10
CA GLU A 82 0.20 -16.35 0.16
C GLU A 82 -0.14 -15.97 1.60
N LYS A 83 0.73 -16.36 2.52
CA LYS A 83 0.64 -16.03 3.94
C LYS A 83 0.80 -14.52 4.04
N VAL A 84 -0.28 -13.81 4.33
CA VAL A 84 -0.33 -12.35 4.36
C VAL A 84 -0.05 -11.86 5.76
N ASN A 85 0.86 -10.89 5.89
CA ASN A 85 1.00 -10.16 7.13
C ASN A 85 -0.22 -9.24 7.34
N PRO A 86 -1.07 -9.47 8.36
CA PRO A 86 -2.29 -8.68 8.59
C PRO A 86 -2.00 -7.20 8.88
N TYR A 87 -0.79 -6.85 9.32
CA TYR A 87 -0.37 -5.47 9.56
C TYR A 87 -0.14 -4.66 8.27
N SER A 88 0.00 -5.32 7.11
CA SER A 88 0.21 -4.65 5.82
C SER A 88 -0.98 -3.81 5.34
N PHE A 89 -2.16 -4.00 5.93
CA PHE A 89 -3.38 -3.23 5.62
C PHE A 89 -3.64 -2.09 6.61
N CYS A 90 -2.84 -1.99 7.67
CA CYS A 90 -3.01 -0.97 8.69
C CYS A 90 -2.51 0.38 8.19
N ARG A 91 -3.33 1.43 8.29
CA ARG A 91 -2.94 2.79 7.90
C ARG A 91 -2.24 3.53 9.01
N ASP A 92 -2.63 3.26 10.25
CA ASP A 92 -2.14 3.92 11.46
C ASP A 92 -2.11 2.96 12.65
N GLU A 93 -1.73 3.47 13.81
CA GLU A 93 -1.63 2.70 15.06
C GLU A 93 -2.98 2.13 15.51
N ILE A 94 -4.09 2.82 15.23
CA ILE A 94 -5.43 2.35 15.61
C ILE A 94 -5.77 1.08 14.84
N ASP A 95 -5.46 1.05 13.54
CA ASP A 95 -5.66 -0.15 12.73
C ASP A 95 -4.80 -1.31 13.25
N ARG A 96 -3.55 -1.05 13.67
CA ARG A 96 -2.66 -2.07 14.27
C ARG A 96 -3.20 -2.62 15.59
N GLU A 97 -3.67 -1.75 16.49
CA GLU A 97 -4.28 -2.14 17.76
C GLU A 97 -5.52 -3.03 17.52
N ILE A 98 -6.36 -2.69 16.53
CA ILE A 98 -7.54 -3.49 16.16
C ILE A 98 -7.13 -4.89 15.69
N VAL A 99 -6.15 -4.97 14.78
CA VAL A 99 -5.63 -6.23 14.26
C VAL A 99 -5.05 -7.08 15.40
N GLU A 100 -4.28 -6.47 16.31
CA GLU A 100 -3.70 -7.18 17.45
C GLU A 100 -4.75 -7.76 18.39
N VAL A 101 -5.81 -7.00 18.70
CA VAL A 101 -6.93 -7.50 19.52
C VAL A 101 -7.62 -8.69 18.84
N LEU A 102 -7.83 -8.62 17.53
CA LEU A 102 -8.46 -9.69 16.77
C LEU A 102 -7.60 -10.96 16.70
N LEU A 103 -6.29 -10.81 16.49
CA LEU A 103 -5.33 -11.93 16.51
C LEU A 103 -5.27 -12.59 17.89
N ARG A 104 -5.28 -11.79 18.96
CA ARG A 104 -5.21 -12.28 20.34
C ARG A 104 -6.46 -13.02 20.78
N LEU A 105 -7.64 -12.54 20.38
CA LEU A 105 -8.92 -13.07 20.82
C LEU A 105 -9.53 -14.10 19.86
N GLY A 106 -8.93 -14.29 18.68
CA GLY A 106 -9.47 -15.15 17.62
C GLY A 106 -10.79 -14.64 17.05
N GLY A 107 -11.17 -13.38 17.34
CA GLY A 107 -12.44 -12.76 16.96
C GLY A 107 -13.06 -11.94 18.09
N ALA A 108 -13.67 -10.80 17.76
CA ALA A 108 -14.21 -9.88 18.75
C ALA A 108 -15.37 -9.03 18.23
N THR A 109 -16.30 -8.67 19.12
CA THR A 109 -17.34 -7.69 18.78
C THR A 109 -16.75 -6.28 18.75
N THR A 110 -17.41 -5.35 18.04
CA THR A 110 -16.97 -3.94 18.04
C THR A 110 -16.90 -3.34 19.45
N SER A 111 -17.74 -3.80 20.40
CA SER A 111 -17.69 -3.35 21.80
C SER A 111 -16.45 -3.85 22.52
N GLU A 112 -16.09 -5.12 22.32
CA GLU A 112 -14.90 -5.72 22.93
C GLU A 112 -13.63 -5.01 22.44
N ILE A 113 -13.55 -4.77 21.13
CA ILE A 113 -12.41 -4.06 20.53
C ILE A 113 -12.33 -2.63 21.06
N ALA A 114 -13.46 -1.91 21.14
CA ALA A 114 -13.51 -0.56 21.70
C ALA A 114 -13.06 -0.53 23.18
N LYS A 115 -13.46 -1.53 23.97
CA LYS A 115 -13.05 -1.66 25.38
C LYS A 115 -11.55 -1.93 25.52
N HIS A 116 -10.98 -2.80 24.69
CA HIS A 116 -9.56 -3.14 24.74
C HIS A 116 -8.65 -2.00 24.26
N THR A 117 -9.10 -1.24 23.25
CA THR A 117 -8.33 -0.12 22.68
C THR A 117 -8.58 1.21 23.40
N GLY A 118 -9.61 1.27 24.26
CA GLY A 118 -10.06 2.51 24.90
C GLY A 118 -10.60 3.55 23.91
N LYS A 119 -10.96 3.13 22.68
CA LYS A 119 -11.41 4.04 21.61
C LYS A 119 -12.93 4.00 21.43
N ASN A 120 -13.45 5.01 20.73
CA ASN A 120 -14.88 5.12 20.43
C ASN A 120 -15.36 3.97 19.51
N ARG A 121 -16.49 3.34 19.85
CA ARG A 121 -17.09 2.21 19.10
C ARG A 121 -17.39 2.55 17.63
N TRP A 122 -17.82 3.76 17.32
CA TRP A 122 -18.10 4.20 15.95
C TRP A 122 -16.81 4.29 15.11
N LEU A 123 -15.73 4.81 15.72
CA LEU A 123 -14.41 4.85 15.08
C LEU A 123 -13.92 3.44 14.75
N ILE A 124 -13.99 2.53 15.73
CA ILE A 124 -13.61 1.12 15.56
C ILE A 124 -14.42 0.45 14.45
N LEU A 125 -15.74 0.65 14.42
CA LEU A 125 -16.60 0.10 13.38
C LEU A 125 -16.18 0.57 11.98
N ASN A 126 -15.88 1.85 11.82
CA ASN A 126 -15.45 2.41 10.55
C ASN A 126 -14.08 1.88 10.13
N ARG A 127 -13.15 1.71 11.07
CA ARG A 127 -11.84 1.12 10.79
C ARG A 127 -11.95 -0.34 10.35
N LEU A 128 -12.75 -1.14 11.05
CA LEU A 128 -13.02 -2.54 10.69
C LEU A 128 -13.60 -2.68 9.29
N LYS A 129 -14.60 -1.85 8.94
CA LYS A 129 -15.17 -1.82 7.59
C LYS A 129 -14.11 -1.49 6.53
N LYS A 130 -13.25 -0.49 6.79
CA LYS A 130 -12.18 -0.10 5.85
C LYS A 130 -11.13 -1.19 5.70
N LEU A 131 -10.69 -1.84 6.78
CA LEU A 131 -9.74 -2.96 6.73
C LEU A 131 -10.32 -4.14 5.94
N SER A 132 -11.59 -4.45 6.17
CA SER A 132 -12.33 -5.49 5.43
C SER A 132 -12.38 -5.18 3.93
N GLN A 133 -12.82 -3.98 3.56
CA GLN A 133 -12.92 -3.55 2.16
C GLN A 133 -11.56 -3.47 1.46
N THR A 134 -10.54 -2.96 2.14
CA THR A 134 -9.19 -2.79 1.55
C THR A 134 -8.53 -4.14 1.30
N SER A 135 -8.68 -5.09 2.23
CA SER A 135 -8.16 -6.46 2.05
C SER A 135 -8.91 -7.21 0.95
N GLU A 136 -10.24 -7.09 0.89
CA GLU A 136 -11.05 -7.67 -0.19
C GLU A 136 -10.65 -7.12 -1.56
N LYS A 137 -10.40 -5.81 -1.67
CA LYS A 137 -9.95 -5.20 -2.93
C LYS A 137 -8.60 -5.73 -3.40
N ARG A 138 -7.65 -5.91 -2.48
CA ARG A 138 -6.27 -6.36 -2.80
C ARG A 138 -6.13 -7.87 -3.00
N PHE A 139 -6.92 -8.68 -2.30
CA PHE A 139 -6.78 -10.14 -2.26
C PHE A 139 -7.98 -10.91 -2.82
N GLY A 140 -9.08 -10.23 -3.16
CA GLY A 140 -10.33 -10.86 -3.59
C GLY A 140 -11.15 -11.47 -2.45
N LYS A 141 -10.63 -11.48 -1.21
CA LYS A 141 -11.33 -11.91 0.01
C LYS A 141 -11.00 -10.99 1.19
N PRO A 142 -11.96 -10.70 2.07
CA PRO A 142 -11.72 -9.86 3.25
C PRO A 142 -10.86 -10.59 4.29
N LEU A 143 -9.75 -9.98 4.69
CA LEU A 143 -8.92 -10.47 5.79
C LEU A 143 -9.70 -10.45 7.11
N ILE A 144 -10.44 -9.36 7.34
CA ILE A 144 -11.33 -9.19 8.49
C ILE A 144 -12.76 -9.23 7.99
N HIS A 145 -13.58 -10.14 8.50
CA HIS A 145 -14.96 -10.31 8.08
C HIS A 145 -15.92 -10.28 9.28
N PHE A 146 -17.13 -9.77 9.03
CA PHE A 146 -18.19 -9.72 10.04
C PHE A 146 -19.12 -10.92 9.89
N LEU A 147 -19.37 -11.63 11.00
CA LEU A 147 -20.36 -12.70 11.07
C LEU A 147 -21.47 -12.31 12.04
N ALA A 148 -22.70 -12.28 11.53
CA ALA A 148 -23.90 -12.05 12.36
C ALA A 148 -24.28 -13.28 13.20
N VAL A 149 -23.85 -14.47 12.75
CA VAL A 149 -24.11 -15.77 13.39
C VAL A 149 -23.21 -15.95 14.62
N GLU A 150 -23.63 -16.82 15.53
CA GLU A 150 -22.81 -17.21 16.68
C GLU A 150 -21.65 -18.10 16.24
N ARG A 151 -20.43 -17.68 16.57
CA ARG A 151 -19.20 -18.44 16.36
C ARG A 151 -18.34 -18.29 17.61
N MET A 152 -17.84 -19.40 18.15
CA MET A 152 -17.05 -19.45 19.40
C MET A 152 -17.66 -18.63 20.56
N GLY A 153 -18.97 -18.73 20.77
CA GLY A 153 -19.69 -18.03 21.84
C GLY A 153 -19.88 -16.52 21.62
N LYS A 154 -19.50 -15.98 20.46
CA LYS A 154 -19.67 -14.56 20.11
C LYS A 154 -20.67 -14.41 18.97
N LYS A 155 -21.68 -13.55 19.17
CA LYS A 155 -22.65 -13.14 18.13
C LYS A 155 -22.26 -11.79 17.55
N ARG A 156 -22.46 -11.58 16.24
CA ARG A 156 -22.25 -10.29 15.57
C ARG A 156 -20.83 -9.76 15.81
N ALA A 157 -19.84 -10.59 15.51
CA ALA A 157 -18.42 -10.34 15.76
C ALA A 157 -17.61 -10.24 14.47
N TRP A 158 -16.42 -9.64 14.60
CA TRP A 158 -15.42 -9.53 13.56
C TRP A 158 -14.35 -10.61 13.76
N TRP A 159 -13.92 -11.20 12.66
CA TRP A 159 -13.02 -12.36 12.66
C TRP A 159 -11.91 -12.11 11.64
N ILE A 160 -10.70 -12.56 11.95
CA ILE A 160 -9.61 -12.65 10.98
C ILE A 160 -9.68 -14.02 10.31
N ASP A 161 -9.48 -14.08 9.00
CA ASP A 161 -9.29 -15.36 8.32
C ASP A 161 -7.90 -15.92 8.62
N GLU A 162 -7.84 -16.86 9.54
CA GLU A 162 -6.60 -17.51 9.99
C GLU A 162 -5.88 -18.26 8.85
N ASN A 163 -6.61 -18.66 7.80
CA ASN A 163 -6.00 -19.34 6.65
C ASN A 163 -5.10 -18.42 5.81
N LEU A 164 -5.22 -17.10 6.00
CA LEU A 164 -4.44 -16.07 5.32
C LEU A 164 -3.27 -15.56 6.18
N LEU A 165 -3.08 -16.07 7.40
CA LEU A 165 -2.04 -15.60 8.32
C LEU A 165 -0.73 -16.38 8.15
N THR A 166 0.40 -15.68 8.32
CA THR A 166 1.76 -16.25 8.31
C THR A 166 2.08 -17.07 9.55
#